data_AF-A0A3C1FHX2-F1
#
_entry.id   AF-A0A3C1FHX2-F1
#
_cell.length_a   1.000
_cell.length_b   1.000
_cell.length_c   1.000
_cell.angle_alpha   90.00
_cell.angle_beta   90.00
_cell.angle_gamma   90.00
#
_symmetry.space_group_name_H-M   'P 1'
#
loop_
_entity.id
_entity.type
_entity.pdbx_description
1 polymer ?
#
loop_
_entity_poly.entity_id
_entity_poly.type
_entity_poly.pdbx_seq_one_letter_code
_entity_poly.pdbx_strand_id
1 'polypeptide(L)'
;MSFDPVSAALSLQEAYRAYLSSSLRFGHPDLQRQFELQLGGADFLSKGPLLEATPPYSRGATLAELIDQGVLTRALMDLGPALPPHRQLYTHQEEAIRNAWMGRNQAIVTGTGSGKTECFLIPIVDHLLRQS
;
A
#
# COMPACT_ATOMS: atom_id res chain seq x y z
N MET A 1 8.52 -24.99 5.04
CA MET A 1 8.75 -24.84 3.59
C MET A 1 8.83 -23.36 3.30
N SER A 2 9.95 -22.86 2.80
CA SER A 2 10.10 -21.43 2.45
C SER A 2 9.42 -21.18 1.11
N PHE A 3 8.62 -20.13 1.00
CA PHE A 3 8.06 -19.69 -0.28
C PHE A 3 9.19 -19.13 -1.15
N ASP A 4 9.30 -19.61 -2.40
CA ASP A 4 10.23 -19.09 -3.40
C ASP A 4 9.44 -18.27 -4.44
N PRO A 5 9.43 -16.93 -4.33
CA PRO A 5 8.68 -16.07 -5.24
C PRO A 5 9.19 -16.11 -6.68
N VAL A 6 10.47 -16.43 -6.89
CA VAL A 6 11.07 -16.50 -8.23
C VAL A 6 10.55 -17.74 -8.95
N SER A 7 10.63 -18.90 -8.30
CA SER A 7 10.09 -20.15 -8.83
C SER A 7 8.58 -20.07 -9.10
N ALA A 8 7.83 -19.44 -8.19
CA ALA A 8 6.39 -19.23 -8.38
C ALA A 8 6.08 -18.36 -9.62
N ALA A 9 6.83 -17.27 -9.83
CA ALA A 9 6.65 -16.39 -10.99
C ALA A 9 6.96 -17.10 -12.32
N LEU A 10 8.05 -17.88 -12.37
CA LEU A 10 8.43 -18.67 -13.54
C LEU A 10 7.37 -19.74 -13.86
N SER A 11 6.89 -20.45 -12.83
CA SER A 11 5.85 -21.48 -12.99
C SER A 11 4.54 -20.88 -13.51
N LEU A 12 4.17 -19.69 -13.02
CA LEU A 12 2.97 -18.97 -13.49
C LEU A 12 3.11 -18.54 -14.96
N GLN A 13 4.29 -18.06 -15.35
CA GLN A 13 4.57 -17.68 -16.74
C GLN A 13 4.44 -18.88 -17.69
N GLU A 14 4.99 -20.03 -17.30
CA GLU A 14 4.88 -21.27 -18.08
C GLU A 14 3.43 -21.76 -18.19
N ALA A 15 2.69 -21.76 -17.07
CA ALA A 15 1.28 -22.13 -17.05
C ALA A 15 0.44 -21.21 -17.95
N TYR A 16 0.69 -19.90 -17.91
CA TYR A 16 -0.03 -18.94 -18.75
C TYR A 16 0.32 -19.08 -20.24
N ARG A 17 1.60 -19.34 -20.55
CA ARG A 17 2.02 -19.69 -21.92
C ARG A 17 1.27 -20.93 -22.41
N ALA A 18 1.26 -22.01 -21.64
CA ALA A 18 0.56 -23.25 -22.01
C ALA A 18 -0.95 -23.04 -22.20
N TYR A 19 -1.56 -22.20 -21.37
CA TYR A 19 -2.96 -21.82 -21.50
C TYR A 19 -3.24 -21.07 -22.80
N LEU A 20 -2.46 -20.05 -23.14
CA LEU A 20 -2.60 -19.29 -24.39
C LEU A 20 -2.34 -20.18 -25.61
N SER A 21 -1.28 -21.00 -25.55
CA SER A 21 -0.95 -22.02 -26.55
C SER A 21 -1.98 -23.12 -26.68
N SER A 22 -2.94 -23.30 -25.78
CA SER A 22 -4.01 -24.30 -25.91
C SER A 22 -5.36 -23.68 -26.27
N SER A 23 -5.60 -22.43 -25.84
CA SER A 23 -6.86 -21.73 -26.01
C SER A 23 -6.99 -21.00 -27.36
N LEU A 24 -5.87 -20.52 -27.93
CA LEU A 24 -5.86 -19.83 -29.21
C LEU A 24 -5.36 -20.77 -30.31
N ARG A 25 -6.26 -21.08 -31.26
CA ARG A 25 -5.98 -21.91 -32.44
C ARG A 25 -6.33 -21.13 -33.70
N PHE A 26 -5.38 -21.01 -34.60
CA PHE A 26 -5.60 -20.41 -35.92
C PHE A 26 -5.82 -21.49 -36.97
N GLY A 27 -6.76 -21.26 -37.89
CA GLY A 27 -7.00 -22.17 -39.02
C GLY A 27 -5.87 -22.18 -40.05
N HIS A 28 -5.02 -21.14 -40.06
CA HIS A 28 -3.87 -21.04 -40.96
C HIS A 28 -2.58 -21.48 -40.23
N PRO A 29 -1.87 -22.51 -40.72
CA PRO A 29 -0.67 -23.04 -40.07
C PRO A 29 0.43 -22.00 -39.86
N ASP A 30 0.63 -21.08 -40.80
CA ASP A 30 1.68 -20.07 -40.66
C ASP A 30 1.36 -19.03 -39.58
N LEU A 31 0.09 -18.69 -39.37
CA LEU A 31 -0.33 -17.80 -38.28
C LEU A 31 -0.16 -18.49 -36.93
N GLN A 32 -0.48 -19.78 -36.85
CA GLN A 32 -0.25 -20.60 -35.65
C GLN A 32 1.24 -20.63 -35.29
N ARG A 33 2.11 -20.88 -36.28
CA ARG A 33 3.57 -20.88 -36.09
C ARG A 33 4.09 -19.52 -35.61
N GLN A 34 3.63 -18.42 -36.23
CA GLN A 34 4.02 -17.07 -35.82
C GLN A 34 3.59 -16.75 -34.39
N PHE A 35 2.37 -17.13 -34.02
CA PHE A 35 1.87 -16.96 -32.66
C PHE A 35 2.73 -17.70 -31.63
N GLU A 36 3.03 -18.98 -31.85
CA GLU A 36 3.87 -19.79 -30.96
C GLU A 36 5.29 -19.23 -30.84
N LEU A 37 5.87 -18.76 -31.95
CA LEU A 37 7.19 -18.11 -31.96
C LEU A 37 7.19 -16.82 -31.13
N GLN A 38 6.19 -15.96 -31.29
CA GLN A 38 6.08 -14.70 -30.53
C GLN A 38 5.84 -14.97 -29.05
N LEU A 39 4.98 -15.93 -28.73
CA LEU A 39 4.70 -16.36 -27.37
C LEU A 39 5.95 -16.97 -26.69
N GLY A 40 6.82 -17.58 -27.49
CA GLY A 40 8.14 -18.11 -27.12
C GLY A 40 9.19 -17.04 -26.77
N GLY A 41 9.02 -15.81 -27.28
CA GLY A 41 9.98 -14.73 -27.15
C GLY A 41 10.24 -14.29 -25.70
N ALA A 42 11.47 -13.87 -25.43
CA ALA A 42 11.81 -13.16 -24.20
C ALA A 42 10.96 -11.88 -24.09
N ASP A 43 10.54 -11.54 -22.87
CA ASP A 43 9.73 -10.35 -22.55
C ASP A 43 8.32 -10.26 -23.14
N PHE A 44 7.82 -11.28 -23.86
CA PHE A 44 6.49 -11.22 -24.48
C PHE A 44 5.35 -11.29 -23.44
N LEU A 45 5.42 -12.24 -22.50
CA LEU A 45 4.39 -12.42 -21.46
C LEU A 45 4.72 -11.71 -20.15
N SER A 46 6.01 -11.63 -19.82
CA SER A 46 6.49 -11.14 -18.53
C SER A 46 7.94 -10.69 -18.68
N LYS A 47 8.31 -9.63 -17.96
CA LYS A 47 9.69 -9.15 -17.80
C LYS A 47 10.40 -9.80 -16.61
N GLY A 48 9.84 -10.89 -16.09
CA GLY A 48 10.28 -11.55 -14.86
C GLY A 48 9.63 -10.95 -13.59
N PRO A 49 9.98 -11.48 -12.40
CA PRO A 49 9.45 -10.98 -11.15
C PRO A 49 9.89 -9.54 -10.89
N LEU A 50 8.93 -8.66 -10.62
CA LEU A 50 9.20 -7.30 -10.19
C LEU A 50 9.55 -7.30 -8.71
N LEU A 51 10.80 -6.96 -8.39
CA LEU A 51 11.23 -6.72 -7.02
C LEU A 51 11.16 -5.22 -6.73
N GLU A 52 10.20 -4.82 -5.91
CA GLU A 52 10.08 -3.45 -5.43
C GLU A 52 10.42 -3.41 -3.94
N ALA A 53 11.46 -2.66 -3.58
CA ALA A 53 11.84 -2.41 -2.19
C ALA A 53 11.42 -0.99 -1.82
N THR A 54 10.19 -0.84 -1.34
CA THR A 54 9.72 0.47 -0.85
C THR A 54 10.24 0.68 0.57
N PRO A 55 11.08 1.69 0.83
CA PRO A 55 11.52 1.99 2.18
C PRO A 55 10.29 2.33 3.06
N PRO A 56 10.30 1.96 4.35
CA PRO A 56 9.22 2.33 5.24
C PRO A 56 9.13 3.86 5.33
N TYR A 57 7.91 4.39 5.45
CA TYR A 57 7.69 5.81 5.67
C TYR A 57 8.42 6.28 6.95
N SER A 58 8.92 7.51 6.91
CA SER A 58 9.54 8.15 8.07
C SER A 58 8.60 8.17 9.26
N ARG A 59 9.18 7.98 10.45
CA ARG A 59 8.46 8.04 11.72
C ARG A 59 8.38 9.48 12.21
N GLY A 60 7.22 9.84 12.75
CA GLY A 60 6.99 11.10 13.45
C GLY A 60 6.77 10.87 14.95
N ALA A 61 6.11 11.84 15.57
CA ALA A 61 5.70 11.80 16.96
C ALA A 61 4.69 10.68 17.25
N THR A 62 4.63 10.29 18.52
CA THR A 62 3.56 9.47 19.09
C THR A 62 2.33 10.31 19.41
N LEU A 63 1.18 9.67 19.60
CA LEU A 63 -0.03 10.38 20.06
C LEU A 63 0.18 11.02 21.43
N ALA A 64 0.88 10.32 22.34
CA ALA A 64 1.21 10.83 23.67
C ALA A 64 2.01 12.14 23.58
N GLU A 65 3.04 12.20 22.74
CA GLU A 65 3.83 13.43 22.53
C GLU A 65 2.99 14.57 21.95
N LEU A 66 2.07 14.27 21.03
CA LEU A 66 1.15 15.28 20.47
C LEU A 66 0.12 15.78 21.49
N ILE A 67 -0.29 14.94 22.45
CA ILE A 67 -1.14 15.33 23.58
C ILE A 67 -0.35 16.24 24.53
N ASP A 68 0.89 15.87 24.88
CA ASP A 68 1.75 16.68 25.76
C ASP A 68 2.05 18.06 25.16
N GLN A 69 2.09 18.16 23.83
CA GLN A 69 2.23 19.41 23.09
C GLN A 69 0.92 20.21 22.96
N GLY A 70 -0.22 19.68 23.43
CA GLY A 70 -1.54 20.32 23.34
C GLY A 70 -2.18 20.27 21.95
N VAL A 71 -1.59 19.55 20.99
CA VAL A 71 -2.14 19.37 19.64
C VAL A 71 -3.35 18.44 19.67
N LEU A 72 -3.29 17.41 20.50
CA LEU A 72 -4.36 16.42 20.68
C LEU A 72 -4.94 16.48 22.09
N THR A 73 -6.19 16.05 22.27
CA THR A 73 -6.86 15.98 23.56
C THR A 73 -6.44 14.73 24.33
N ARG A 74 -6.38 14.84 25.66
CA ARG A 74 -6.04 13.72 26.54
C ARG A 74 -7.06 12.58 26.48
N ALA A 75 -8.32 12.86 26.14
CA ALA A 75 -9.38 11.85 26.02
C ALA A 75 -9.07 10.79 24.94
N LEU A 76 -8.18 11.06 23.99
CA LEU A 76 -7.72 10.05 23.02
C LEU A 76 -6.97 8.88 23.68
N MET A 77 -6.40 9.08 24.88
CA MET A 77 -5.72 8.01 25.62
C MET A 77 -6.69 6.89 26.04
N ASP A 78 -7.98 7.20 26.15
CA ASP A 78 -9.00 6.28 26.67
C ASP A 78 -9.64 5.40 25.58
N LEU A 79 -9.27 5.58 24.31
CA LEU A 79 -9.81 4.81 23.17
C LEU A 79 -9.26 3.38 23.06
N GLY A 80 -8.40 2.97 23.99
CA GLY A 80 -7.91 1.61 24.10
C GLY A 80 -7.02 1.16 22.93
N PRO A 81 -6.99 -0.15 22.62
CA PRO A 81 -6.00 -0.72 21.69
C PRO A 81 -6.17 -0.26 20.24
N ALA A 82 -7.31 0.34 19.89
CA ALA A 82 -7.56 0.87 18.55
C ALA A 82 -6.68 2.08 18.22
N LEU A 83 -6.25 2.85 19.23
CA LEU A 83 -5.41 4.02 19.06
C LEU A 83 -4.31 4.07 20.15
N PRO A 84 -3.28 3.19 20.07
CA PRO A 84 -2.30 3.05 21.13
C PRO A 84 -1.50 4.35 21.30
N PRO A 85 -1.47 4.98 22.50
CA PRO A 85 -0.88 6.31 22.67
C PRO A 85 0.61 6.39 22.32
N HIS A 86 1.34 5.30 22.53
CA HIS A 86 2.79 5.22 22.30
C HIS A 86 3.18 4.67 20.93
N ARG A 87 2.21 4.41 20.04
CA ARG A 87 2.51 4.03 18.65
C ARG A 87 3.08 5.24 17.92
N GLN A 88 4.27 5.11 17.34
CA GLN A 88 4.81 6.13 16.45
C GLN A 88 3.95 6.26 15.20
N LEU A 89 3.54 7.50 14.91
CA LEU A 89 2.89 7.86 13.66
C LEU A 89 3.90 7.88 12.52
N TYR A 90 3.41 7.80 11.30
CA TYR A 90 4.22 8.22 10.15
C TYR A 90 4.23 9.74 10.06
N THR A 91 5.29 10.32 9.49
CA THR A 91 5.43 11.78 9.37
C THR A 91 4.23 12.43 8.69
N HIS A 92 3.68 11.82 7.63
CA HIS A 92 2.49 12.34 6.95
C HIS A 92 1.21 12.29 7.80
N GLN A 93 1.11 11.35 8.76
CA GLN A 93 0.00 11.30 9.72
C GLN A 93 0.13 12.42 10.75
N GLU A 94 1.33 12.64 11.28
CA GLU A 94 1.59 13.75 12.20
C GLU A 94 1.32 15.11 11.54
N GLU A 95 1.86 15.33 10.33
CA GLU A 95 1.62 16.55 9.56
C GLU A 95 0.13 16.78 9.33
N ALA A 96 -0.61 15.72 8.99
CA ALA A 96 -2.05 15.82 8.80
C ALA A 96 -2.81 16.22 10.07
N ILE A 97 -2.39 15.70 11.22
CA ILE A 97 -2.96 16.06 12.52
C ILE A 97 -2.68 17.53 12.84
N ARG A 98 -1.43 17.98 12.68
CA ARG A 98 -1.04 19.37 12.96
C ARG A 98 -1.74 20.34 12.02
N ASN A 99 -1.89 20.00 10.74
CA ASN A 99 -2.63 20.81 9.78
C ASN A 99 -4.10 20.97 10.18
N ALA A 100 -4.76 19.86 10.55
CA ALA A 100 -6.14 19.88 11.01
C ALA A 100 -6.31 20.70 12.30
N TRP A 101 -5.37 20.56 13.25
CA TRP A 101 -5.34 21.36 14.48
C TRP A 101 -5.22 22.87 14.20
N MET A 102 -4.44 23.26 13.18
CA MET A 102 -4.35 24.66 12.71
C MET A 102 -5.55 25.11 11.87
N GLY A 103 -6.57 24.27 11.66
CA GLY A 103 -7.74 24.61 10.84
C GLY A 103 -7.44 24.73 9.34
N ARG A 104 -6.37 24.08 8.84
CA ARG A 104 -5.96 24.15 7.44
C ARG A 104 -6.61 23.05 6.60
N ASN A 105 -7.06 23.43 5.40
CA ASN A 105 -7.45 22.47 4.36
C ASN A 105 -6.22 21.73 3.86
N GLN A 106 -6.36 20.42 3.59
CA GLN A 106 -5.23 19.58 3.17
C GLN A 106 -5.64 18.47 2.20
N ALA A 107 -4.71 18.08 1.33
CA ALA A 107 -4.81 16.90 0.49
C ALA A 107 -3.62 15.98 0.81
N ILE A 108 -3.90 14.74 1.20
CA ILE A 108 -2.87 13.77 1.58
C ILE A 108 -2.58 12.84 0.40
N VAL A 109 -1.40 13.01 -0.20
CA VAL A 109 -0.97 12.26 -1.39
C VAL A 109 0.15 11.30 -1.00
N THR A 110 -0.19 10.04 -0.75
CA THR A 110 0.75 8.95 -0.42
C THR A 110 0.29 7.63 -1.03
N GLY A 111 1.18 6.65 -1.13
CA GLY A 111 0.89 5.33 -1.71
C GLY A 111 -0.24 4.57 -0.99
N THR A 112 -0.77 3.52 -1.62
CA THR A 112 -1.78 2.64 -0.99
C THR A 112 -1.24 1.97 0.27
N GLY A 113 -2.08 1.76 1.29
CA GLY A 113 -1.65 1.13 2.54
C GLY A 113 -0.74 1.99 3.43
N SER A 114 -0.50 3.27 3.11
CA SER A 114 0.35 4.19 3.88
C SER A 114 -0.25 4.66 5.22
N GLY A 115 -1.50 4.29 5.54
CA GLY A 115 -2.21 4.80 6.70
C GLY A 115 -2.80 6.20 6.51
N LYS A 116 -3.35 6.49 5.31
CA LYS A 116 -4.13 7.72 5.06
C LYS A 116 -5.37 7.81 5.93
N THR A 117 -5.97 6.67 6.26
CA THR A 117 -7.18 6.61 7.09
C THR A 117 -6.98 7.34 8.43
N GLU A 118 -5.86 7.09 9.09
CA GLU A 118 -5.51 7.72 10.37
C GLU A 118 -5.27 9.22 10.24
N CYS A 119 -4.81 9.70 9.08
CA CYS A 119 -4.61 11.14 8.83
C CYS A 119 -5.93 11.93 8.94
N PHE A 120 -7.07 11.29 8.68
CA PHE A 120 -8.39 11.90 8.78
C PHE A 120 -9.11 11.48 10.06
N LEU A 121 -9.05 10.21 10.45
CA LEU A 121 -9.77 9.71 11.61
C LEU A 121 -9.26 10.29 12.93
N ILE A 122 -7.94 10.42 13.11
CA ILE A 122 -7.41 10.94 14.37
C ILE A 122 -7.89 12.38 14.62
N PRO A 123 -7.78 13.32 13.65
CA PRO A 123 -8.32 14.67 13.85
C PRO A 123 -9.83 14.72 14.04
N ILE A 124 -10.59 13.89 13.32
CA ILE A 124 -12.05 13.84 13.46
C ILE A 124 -12.43 13.40 14.88
N VAL A 125 -11.82 12.32 15.36
CA VAL A 125 -12.10 11.80 16.71
C VAL A 125 -11.63 12.77 17.78
N ASP A 126 -10.44 13.37 17.62
CA ASP A 126 -9.95 14.44 18.50
C ASP A 126 -10.98 15.58 18.62
N HIS A 127 -11.50 16.04 17.49
CA HIS A 127 -12.51 17.09 17.45
C HIS A 127 -13.79 16.69 18.19
N LEU A 128 -14.33 15.49 17.94
CA LEU A 128 -15.52 14.99 18.62
C LEU A 128 -15.34 14.89 20.13
N LEU A 129 -14.17 14.41 20.58
CA LEU A 129 -13.85 14.29 22.00
C LEU A 129 -13.68 15.65 22.69
N ARG A 130 -13.26 16.69 21.97
CA ARG A 130 -13.19 18.06 22.50
C ARG A 130 -14.56 18.73 22.65
N GLN A 131 -15.59 18.21 21.97
CA GLN A 131 -16.98 18.69 22.06
C GLN A 131 -17.81 17.93 23.10
N SER A 132 -17.24 16.89 23.72
CA SER A 132 -17.86 16.09 24.79
C SER A 132 -17.50 16.65 26.17
#